data_AF-A0A968LFU4-F1
#
_entry.id   AF-A0A968LFU4-F1
#
_cell.length_a   1.000
_cell.length_b   1.000
_cell.length_c   1.000
_cell.angle_alpha   90.00
_cell.angle_beta   90.00
_cell.angle_gamma   90.00
#
_symmetry.space_group_name_H-M   'P 1'
#
loop_
_entity.id
_entity.type
_entity.pdbx_description
1 polymer ?
#
loop_
_entity_poly.entity_id
_entity_poly.type
_entity_poly.pdbx_seq_one_letter_code
_entity_poly.pdbx_strand_id
1 'polypeptide(L)'
;AHPSARLLVQRRARGLLLAPLAATTLGLGVVGDVWWGDSQVEHVKGLQRAAIASFTHGDVLAQELEGREVIVLNSNSQAVGLYGEFVLAAYGQPVPASWRTLAMGEFAMFASRPRDNVLELAAIQGAWLRGPNELFFRREDRHVVTGDVFEYPSLRVEVLADEDGDPTKVRMTFPHSLEDPRYLFLSSTPKGLRKWAVPAVGKPGVVPLPRMPVVEEGESRIDGD
;
A
#
# COMPACT_ATOMS: atom_id res chain seq x y z
N ALA A 1 -64.74 -26.32 28.89
CA ALA A 1 -64.40 -25.27 27.91
C ALA A 1 -62.88 -25.20 27.76
N HIS A 2 -62.34 -25.55 26.58
CA HIS A 2 -60.92 -25.83 26.37
C HIS A 2 -60.03 -24.57 26.33
N PRO A 3 -59.11 -24.36 27.31
CA PRO A 3 -58.17 -23.23 27.31
C PRO A 3 -57.13 -23.31 26.17
N SER A 4 -56.97 -24.46 25.52
CA SER A 4 -55.97 -24.68 24.45
C SER A 4 -56.27 -23.94 23.14
N ALA A 5 -57.55 -23.68 22.82
CA ALA A 5 -57.92 -23.07 21.54
C ALA A 5 -57.60 -21.55 21.48
N ARG A 6 -57.75 -20.82 22.60
CA ARG A 6 -57.46 -19.38 22.65
C ARG A 6 -55.96 -19.06 22.56
N LEU A 7 -55.11 -19.90 23.15
CA LEU A 7 -53.66 -19.77 23.08
C LEU A 7 -53.12 -19.97 21.65
N LEU A 8 -53.71 -20.89 20.89
CA LEU A 8 -53.37 -21.12 19.47
C LEU A 8 -53.76 -19.94 18.58
N VAL A 9 -54.94 -19.35 18.78
CA VAL A 9 -55.40 -18.16 18.03
C VAL A 9 -54.55 -16.93 18.36
N GLN A 10 -54.24 -16.70 19.64
CA GLN A 10 -53.34 -15.59 20.03
C GLN A 10 -51.92 -15.74 19.49
N ARG A 11 -51.37 -16.96 19.43
CA ARG A 11 -50.06 -17.21 18.81
C ARG A 11 -50.07 -16.96 17.30
N ARG A 12 -51.12 -17.38 16.59
CA ARG A 12 -51.28 -17.12 15.15
C ARG A 12 -51.44 -15.63 14.84
N ALA A 13 -52.24 -14.91 15.62
CA ALA A 13 -52.43 -13.46 15.47
C ALA A 13 -51.14 -12.67 15.73
N ARG A 14 -50.34 -13.05 16.73
CA ARG A 14 -49.03 -12.44 16.99
C ARG A 14 -48.01 -12.74 15.90
N GLY A 15 -47.99 -13.96 15.36
CA GLY A 15 -47.12 -14.32 14.23
C GLY A 15 -47.41 -13.50 12.96
N LEU A 16 -48.69 -13.29 12.65
CA LEU A 16 -49.11 -12.47 11.50
C LEU A 16 -48.76 -10.99 11.65
N LEU A 17 -48.79 -10.44 12.88
CA LEU A 17 -48.41 -9.05 13.14
C LEU A 17 -46.89 -8.81 13.08
N LEU A 18 -46.07 -9.82 13.38
CA LEU A 18 -44.61 -9.71 13.33
C LEU A 18 -44.02 -10.01 11.94
N ALA A 19 -44.75 -10.74 11.09
CA ALA A 19 -44.32 -11.04 9.72
C ALA A 19 -43.96 -9.80 8.87
N PRO A 20 -44.75 -8.70 8.81
CA PRO A 20 -44.37 -7.53 8.03
C PRO A 20 -43.12 -6.85 8.59
N LEU A 21 -42.98 -6.77 9.91
CA LEU A 21 -41.77 -6.22 10.54
C LEU A 21 -40.53 -7.04 10.17
N ALA A 22 -40.62 -8.37 10.28
CA ALA A 22 -39.54 -9.27 9.89
C ALA A 22 -39.19 -9.12 8.39
N ALA A 23 -40.20 -9.07 7.52
CA ALA A 23 -40.01 -8.88 6.09
C ALA A 23 -39.37 -7.51 5.76
N THR A 24 -39.77 -6.44 6.44
CA THR A 24 -39.15 -5.11 6.28
C THR A 24 -37.70 -5.12 6.75
N THR A 25 -37.40 -5.71 7.92
CA THR A 25 -36.01 -5.79 8.40
C THR A 25 -35.13 -6.60 7.46
N LEU A 26 -35.65 -7.72 6.92
CA LEU A 26 -34.93 -8.52 5.93
C LEU A 26 -34.75 -7.75 4.61
N GLY A 27 -35.79 -7.06 4.13
CA GLY A 27 -35.71 -6.26 2.91
C GLY A 27 -34.70 -5.11 3.03
N LEU A 28 -34.69 -4.40 4.16
CA LEU A 28 -33.71 -3.35 4.45
C LEU A 28 -32.30 -3.90 4.57
N GLY A 29 -32.13 -5.08 5.21
CA GLY A 29 -30.85 -5.77 5.28
C GLY A 29 -30.31 -6.14 3.89
N VAL A 30 -31.14 -6.77 3.05
CA VAL A 30 -30.75 -7.17 1.69
C VAL A 30 -30.41 -5.95 0.83
N VAL A 31 -31.22 -4.90 0.84
CA VAL A 31 -30.94 -3.66 0.08
C VAL A 31 -29.65 -3.01 0.59
N GLY A 32 -29.45 -2.97 1.91
CA GLY A 32 -28.23 -2.48 2.54
C GLY A 32 -26.99 -3.27 2.11
N ASP A 33 -27.08 -4.60 2.12
CA ASP A 33 -25.98 -5.50 1.73
C ASP A 33 -25.65 -5.36 0.24
N VAL A 34 -26.66 -5.24 -0.63
CA VAL A 34 -26.45 -5.02 -2.07
C VAL A 34 -25.78 -3.68 -2.33
N TRP A 35 -26.25 -2.61 -1.67
CA TRP A 35 -25.65 -1.29 -1.82
C TRP A 35 -24.23 -1.22 -1.28
N TRP A 36 -23.99 -1.85 -0.12
CA TRP A 36 -22.65 -1.98 0.44
C TRP A 36 -21.74 -2.79 -0.49
N GLY A 37 -22.22 -3.92 -1.01
CA GLY A 37 -21.48 -4.76 -1.95
C GLY A 37 -21.09 -4.00 -3.23
N ASP A 38 -22.03 -3.26 -3.82
CA ASP A 38 -21.77 -2.41 -4.98
C ASP A 38 -20.70 -1.34 -4.67
N SER A 39 -20.83 -0.67 -3.52
CA SER A 39 -19.83 0.33 -3.09
C SER A 39 -18.43 -0.25 -2.88
N GLN A 40 -18.33 -1.49 -2.36
CA GLN A 40 -17.05 -2.19 -2.19
C GLN A 40 -16.45 -2.59 -3.53
N VAL A 41 -17.27 -3.08 -4.47
CA VAL A 41 -16.82 -3.44 -5.82
C VAL A 41 -16.27 -2.20 -6.54
N GLU A 42 -16.97 -1.07 -6.48
CA GLU A 42 -16.49 0.18 -7.09
C GLU A 42 -15.24 0.71 -6.40
N HIS A 43 -15.15 0.60 -5.06
CA HIS A 43 -13.93 0.94 -4.33
C HIS A 43 -12.73 0.09 -4.79
N VAL A 44 -12.89 -1.23 -4.89
CA VAL A 44 -11.83 -2.15 -5.35
C VAL A 44 -11.44 -1.87 -6.80
N LYS A 45 -12.40 -1.60 -7.69
CA LYS A 45 -12.12 -1.18 -9.07
C LYS A 45 -11.34 0.13 -9.10
N GLY A 46 -11.69 1.09 -8.25
CA GLY A 46 -10.97 2.36 -8.10
C GLY A 46 -9.51 2.15 -7.67
N LEU A 47 -9.29 1.31 -6.66
CA LEU A 47 -7.94 0.93 -6.20
C LEU A 47 -7.13 0.24 -7.30
N GLN A 48 -7.73 -0.68 -8.06
CA GLN A 48 -7.06 -1.35 -9.18
C GLN A 48 -6.69 -0.36 -10.29
N ARG A 49 -7.58 0.55 -10.67
CA ARG A 49 -7.30 1.62 -11.63
C ARG A 49 -6.14 2.51 -11.16
N ALA A 50 -6.17 2.93 -9.90
CA ALA A 50 -5.12 3.75 -9.30
C ALA A 50 -3.77 3.02 -9.23
N ALA A 51 -3.78 1.70 -8.96
CA ALA A 51 -2.58 0.88 -8.97
C ALA A 51 -1.98 0.80 -10.38
N ILE A 52 -2.77 0.53 -11.41
CA ILE A 52 -2.32 0.52 -12.82
C ILE A 52 -1.79 1.90 -13.22
N ALA A 53 -2.54 2.97 -12.93
CA ALA A 53 -2.15 4.34 -13.21
C ALA A 53 -0.82 4.72 -12.53
N SER A 54 -0.49 4.09 -11.40
CA SER A 54 0.80 4.31 -10.74
C SER A 54 1.97 3.90 -11.64
N PHE A 55 1.81 2.93 -12.53
CA PHE A 55 2.84 2.54 -13.48
C PHE A 55 2.74 3.33 -14.79
N THR A 56 1.54 3.68 -15.25
CA THR A 56 1.35 4.26 -16.59
C THR A 56 1.39 5.78 -16.64
N HIS A 57 0.99 6.51 -15.58
CA HIS A 57 0.96 7.99 -15.58
C HIS A 57 2.30 8.62 -15.20
N GLY A 58 3.14 7.85 -14.50
CA GLY A 58 4.44 8.29 -14.02
C GLY A 58 5.49 8.33 -15.12
N ASP A 59 6.76 8.36 -14.71
CA ASP A 59 7.89 8.29 -15.65
C ASP A 59 8.62 6.93 -15.60
N VAL A 60 8.07 5.95 -14.86
CA VAL A 60 8.68 4.62 -14.69
C VAL A 60 8.82 3.86 -16.01
N LEU A 61 7.81 3.87 -16.88
CA LEU A 61 7.87 3.22 -18.19
C LEU A 61 8.77 3.95 -19.20
N ALA A 62 9.15 5.20 -18.91
CA ALA A 62 10.14 5.94 -19.68
C ALA A 62 11.58 5.64 -19.21
N GLN A 63 11.77 4.87 -18.13
CA GLN A 63 13.08 4.43 -17.67
C GLN A 63 13.46 3.08 -18.28
N GLU A 64 14.76 2.81 -18.35
CA GLU A 64 15.27 1.46 -18.59
C GLU A 64 15.03 0.63 -17.31
N LEU A 65 14.14 -0.36 -17.39
CA LEU A 65 13.82 -1.24 -16.25
C LEU A 65 14.58 -2.56 -16.30
N GLU A 66 14.76 -3.12 -17.50
CA GLU A 66 15.31 -4.47 -17.66
C GLU A 66 16.70 -4.59 -17.03
N GLY A 67 16.89 -5.63 -16.22
CA GLY A 67 18.16 -5.90 -15.52
C GLY A 67 18.47 -4.96 -14.35
N ARG A 68 17.66 -3.94 -14.06
CA ARG A 68 17.86 -3.02 -12.94
C ARG A 68 17.29 -3.53 -11.61
N GLU A 69 17.82 -3.02 -10.52
CA GLU A 69 17.25 -3.16 -9.18
C GLU A 69 16.40 -1.92 -8.88
N VAL A 70 15.09 -2.09 -8.83
CA VAL A 70 14.15 -1.01 -8.55
C VAL A 70 13.94 -0.87 -7.05
N ILE A 71 14.22 0.32 -6.54
CA ILE A 71 14.08 0.69 -5.13
C ILE A 71 12.97 1.74 -5.01
N VAL A 72 11.81 1.32 -4.52
CA VAL A 72 10.68 2.21 -4.24
C VAL A 72 10.84 2.77 -2.83
N LEU A 73 11.07 4.08 -2.70
CA LEU A 73 11.31 4.72 -1.41
C LEU A 73 10.08 4.59 -0.50
N ASN A 74 8.90 4.75 -1.08
CA ASN A 74 7.64 4.72 -0.36
C ASN A 74 6.49 4.23 -1.24
N SER A 75 5.52 3.55 -0.63
CA SER A 75 4.26 3.21 -1.28
C SER A 75 3.14 3.11 -0.25
N ASN A 76 1.93 3.54 -0.62
CA ASN A 76 0.72 3.33 0.17
C ASN A 76 -0.17 2.22 -0.42
N SER A 77 0.33 1.46 -1.38
CA SER A 77 -0.40 0.39 -2.06
C SER A 77 0.43 -0.88 -2.08
N GLN A 78 -0.15 -2.00 -1.63
CA GLN A 78 0.53 -3.30 -1.67
C GLN A 78 0.79 -3.76 -3.10
N ALA A 79 -0.15 -3.50 -4.02
CA ALA A 79 0.02 -3.81 -5.44
C ALA A 79 1.25 -3.12 -6.03
N VAL A 80 1.46 -1.85 -5.70
CA VAL A 80 2.60 -1.06 -6.19
C VAL A 80 3.88 -1.41 -5.43
N GLY A 81 3.81 -1.53 -4.10
CA GLY A 81 4.98 -1.71 -3.26
C GLY A 81 5.58 -3.12 -3.31
N LEU A 82 4.76 -4.16 -3.39
CA LEU A 82 5.21 -5.55 -3.26
C LEU A 82 5.18 -6.34 -4.55
N TYR A 83 4.36 -5.94 -5.52
CA TYR A 83 4.09 -6.74 -6.70
C TYR A 83 4.39 -6.01 -8.01
N GLY A 84 5.25 -4.98 -7.98
CA GLY A 84 5.50 -4.15 -9.15
C GLY A 84 6.06 -4.92 -10.34
N GLU A 85 6.95 -5.88 -10.10
CA GLU A 85 7.47 -6.77 -11.13
C GLU A 85 6.38 -7.64 -11.78
N PHE A 86 5.40 -8.11 -10.99
CA PHE A 86 4.29 -8.91 -11.49
C PHE A 86 3.31 -8.06 -12.28
N VAL A 87 3.04 -6.83 -11.84
CA VAL A 87 2.21 -5.88 -12.59
C VAL A 87 2.86 -5.60 -13.94
N LEU A 88 4.16 -5.25 -13.98
CA LEU A 88 4.88 -5.02 -15.23
C LEU A 88 4.82 -6.23 -16.17
N ALA A 89 5.09 -7.43 -15.64
CA ALA A 89 5.04 -8.67 -16.42
C ALA A 89 3.63 -8.95 -16.98
N ALA A 90 2.58 -8.74 -16.18
CA ALA A 90 1.19 -8.98 -16.59
C ALA A 90 0.74 -8.04 -17.72
N TYR A 91 1.33 -6.85 -17.82
CA TYR A 91 1.06 -5.87 -18.88
C TYR A 91 2.11 -5.86 -20.00
N GLY A 92 2.94 -6.91 -20.10
CA GLY A 92 3.94 -7.06 -21.15
C GLY A 92 5.03 -5.98 -21.14
N GLN A 93 5.26 -5.33 -20.00
CA GLN A 93 6.28 -4.30 -19.83
C GLN A 93 7.64 -4.91 -19.44
N PRO A 94 8.76 -4.22 -19.70
CA PRO A 94 10.08 -4.65 -19.23
C PRO A 94 10.10 -4.84 -17.71
N VAL A 95 10.63 -5.98 -17.26
CA VAL A 95 10.66 -6.36 -15.85
C VAL A 95 12.06 -6.14 -15.27
N PRO A 96 12.19 -5.49 -14.10
CA PRO A 96 13.49 -5.31 -13.45
C PRO A 96 14.05 -6.62 -12.89
N ALA A 97 15.35 -6.65 -12.59
CA ALA A 97 15.99 -7.77 -11.91
C ALA A 97 15.48 -7.95 -10.47
N SER A 98 15.08 -6.86 -9.81
CA SER A 98 14.37 -6.92 -8.52
C SER A 98 13.50 -5.69 -8.29
N TRP A 99 12.50 -5.85 -7.43
CA TRP A 99 11.62 -4.79 -6.95
C TRP A 99 11.64 -4.78 -5.42
N ARG A 100 11.96 -3.64 -4.80
CA ARG A 100 12.02 -3.53 -3.35
C ARG A 100 11.43 -2.21 -2.88
N THR A 101 10.48 -2.28 -1.97
CA THR A 101 9.96 -1.11 -1.27
C THR A 101 10.62 -0.92 0.09
N LEU A 102 11.04 0.31 0.39
CA LEU A 102 11.73 0.66 1.65
C LEU A 102 10.77 1.11 2.76
N ALA A 103 9.60 1.63 2.41
CA ALA A 103 8.56 2.02 3.36
C ALA A 103 7.17 1.78 2.76
N MET A 104 6.28 1.12 3.52
CA MET A 104 4.88 0.94 3.15
C MET A 104 3.93 1.72 4.08
N GLY A 105 4.37 2.91 4.50
CA GLY A 105 3.66 3.77 5.43
C GLY A 105 3.07 5.02 4.79
N GLU A 106 2.14 5.66 5.49
CA GLU A 106 1.46 6.89 5.06
C GLU A 106 2.13 8.15 5.63
N PHE A 107 3.44 8.25 5.51
CA PHE A 107 4.22 9.40 6.00
C PHE A 107 5.27 9.85 4.98
N ALA A 108 5.62 11.14 5.03
CA ALA A 108 6.76 11.67 4.29
C ALA A 108 8.06 11.35 5.03
N MET A 109 9.22 11.42 4.35
CA MET A 109 10.51 11.15 4.98
C MET A 109 11.55 12.20 4.60
N PHE A 110 12.44 12.50 5.54
CA PHE A 110 13.72 13.12 5.23
C PHE A 110 14.71 12.03 4.83
N ALA A 111 15.40 12.26 3.72
CA ALA A 111 16.51 11.44 3.27
C ALA A 111 17.82 12.19 3.50
N SER A 112 18.85 11.50 3.94
CA SER A 112 20.23 12.00 3.87
C SER A 112 21.14 10.93 3.31
N ARG A 113 22.16 11.35 2.56
CA ARG A 113 23.17 10.45 1.99
C ARG A 113 24.52 10.71 2.64
N PRO A 114 24.83 10.10 3.80
CA PRO A 114 26.09 10.37 4.49
C PRO A 114 27.32 9.82 3.74
N ARG A 115 27.15 8.78 2.90
CA ARG A 115 28.20 8.16 2.09
C ARG A 115 27.67 7.76 0.72
N ASP A 116 28.56 7.42 -0.20
CA ASP A 116 28.25 7.06 -1.58
C ASP A 116 27.22 5.91 -1.70
N ASN A 117 27.28 4.91 -0.82
CA ASN A 117 26.43 3.73 -0.80
C ASN A 117 25.47 3.67 0.41
N VAL A 118 25.29 4.77 1.15
CA VAL A 118 24.45 4.82 2.34
C VAL A 118 23.32 5.82 2.18
N LEU A 119 22.10 5.37 2.44
CA LEU A 119 20.90 6.19 2.55
C LEU A 119 20.37 6.12 3.98
N GLU A 120 20.18 7.26 4.63
CA GLU A 120 19.43 7.33 5.89
C GLU A 120 18.05 7.93 5.62
N LEU A 121 17.01 7.29 6.13
CA LEU A 121 15.63 7.77 6.07
C LEU A 121 15.12 8.03 7.48
N ALA A 122 14.45 9.17 7.67
CA ALA A 122 13.77 9.52 8.91
C ALA A 122 12.31 9.87 8.62
N ALA A 123 11.38 9.29 9.36
CA ALA A 123 9.96 9.57 9.19
C ALA A 123 9.61 11.00 9.66
N ILE A 124 8.78 11.69 8.89
CA ILE A 124 8.20 12.99 9.25
C ILE A 124 6.81 12.70 9.80
N GLN A 125 6.67 12.68 11.12
CA GLN A 125 5.41 12.38 11.82
C GLN A 125 4.86 10.99 11.50
N GLY A 126 5.63 9.95 11.85
CA GLY A 126 5.24 8.56 11.67
C GLY A 126 6.37 7.62 12.09
N ALA A 127 6.15 6.33 11.90
CA ALA A 127 7.13 5.28 12.15
C ALA A 127 6.88 4.12 11.18
N TRP A 128 7.94 3.38 10.85
CA TRP A 128 7.82 2.12 10.11
C TRP A 128 7.13 1.06 10.97
N LEU A 129 6.56 0.07 10.30
CA LEU A 129 5.97 -1.15 10.88
C LEU A 129 4.72 -0.95 11.75
N ARG A 130 4.14 0.24 11.72
CA ARG A 130 2.93 0.61 12.49
C ARG A 130 1.65 0.56 11.66
N GLY A 131 1.76 0.69 10.33
CA GLY A 131 0.61 0.79 9.45
C GLY A 131 -0.05 -0.57 9.14
N PRO A 132 -1.35 -0.58 8.78
CA PRO A 132 -2.06 -1.83 8.42
C PRO A 132 -1.40 -2.57 7.25
N ASN A 133 -0.76 -1.84 6.33
CA ASN A 133 -0.02 -2.44 5.22
C ASN A 133 1.18 -3.27 5.67
N GLU A 134 1.80 -2.91 6.79
CA GLU A 134 3.00 -3.58 7.31
C GLU A 134 2.58 -4.69 8.29
N LEU A 135 1.58 -4.43 9.14
CA LEU A 135 1.02 -5.40 10.09
C LEU A 135 0.35 -6.61 9.43
N PHE A 136 0.10 -6.58 8.12
CA PHE A 136 -0.32 -7.76 7.38
C PHE A 136 0.78 -8.85 7.32
N PHE A 137 2.06 -8.46 7.39
CA PHE A 137 3.21 -9.35 7.21
C PHE A 137 3.97 -9.66 8.50
N ARG A 138 3.57 -9.05 9.61
CA ARG A 138 4.23 -9.22 10.92
C ARG A 138 3.23 -9.07 12.04
N ARG A 139 3.61 -9.58 13.20
CA ARG A 139 2.85 -9.36 14.42
C ARG A 139 3.17 -7.97 15.00
N GLU A 140 2.15 -7.31 15.52
CA GLU A 140 2.28 -6.00 16.18
C GLU A 140 3.19 -6.08 17.42
N ASP A 141 3.11 -7.17 18.18
CA ASP A 141 3.87 -7.39 19.43
C ASP A 141 5.37 -7.70 19.24
N ARG A 142 5.91 -7.60 18.02
CA ARG A 142 7.30 -7.94 17.69
C ARG A 142 8.15 -6.72 17.35
N HIS A 143 8.32 -5.84 18.30
CA HIS A 143 9.06 -4.57 18.15
C HIS A 143 10.42 -4.72 17.45
N VAL A 144 10.78 -3.66 16.71
CA VAL A 144 12.09 -3.49 16.07
C VAL A 144 12.70 -2.22 16.65
N VAL A 145 13.72 -2.38 17.48
CA VAL A 145 14.24 -1.33 18.34
C VAL A 145 15.54 -0.75 17.81
N THR A 146 15.93 0.41 18.33
CA THR A 146 17.21 1.05 18.02
C THR A 146 18.38 0.09 18.25
N GLY A 147 19.28 0.02 17.27
CA GLY A 147 20.43 -0.88 17.25
C GLY A 147 20.17 -2.21 16.55
N ASP A 148 18.91 -2.57 16.24
CA ASP A 148 18.62 -3.75 15.44
C ASP A 148 19.21 -3.63 14.03
N VAL A 149 19.78 -4.74 13.56
CA VAL A 149 20.43 -4.84 12.24
C VAL A 149 19.85 -6.02 11.47
N PHE A 150 19.47 -5.77 10.23
CA PHE A 150 18.97 -6.76 9.29
C PHE A 150 19.92 -6.83 8.08
N GLU A 151 20.46 -8.00 7.83
CA GLU A 151 21.41 -8.22 6.74
C GLU A 151 20.79 -9.09 5.64
N TYR A 152 20.69 -8.50 4.45
CA TYR A 152 20.30 -9.18 3.22
C TYR A 152 21.46 -9.11 2.22
N PRO A 153 21.58 -10.06 1.26
CA PRO A 153 22.67 -10.03 0.28
C PRO A 153 22.79 -8.70 -0.49
N SER A 154 21.67 -8.01 -0.75
CA SER A 154 21.64 -6.76 -1.52
C SER A 154 21.44 -5.50 -0.67
N LEU A 155 21.30 -5.62 0.66
CA LEU A 155 20.96 -4.50 1.52
C LEU A 155 21.21 -4.82 2.99
N ARG A 156 21.92 -3.94 3.70
CA ARG A 156 21.95 -3.95 5.18
C ARG A 156 21.10 -2.80 5.71
N VAL A 157 20.22 -3.09 6.66
CA VAL A 157 19.37 -2.10 7.33
C VAL A 157 19.71 -2.05 8.82
N GLU A 158 19.83 -0.86 9.37
CA GLU A 158 20.09 -0.63 10.80
C GLU A 158 19.09 0.40 11.33
N VAL A 159 18.46 0.12 12.46
CA VAL A 159 17.54 1.05 13.11
C VAL A 159 18.35 2.02 13.97
N LEU A 160 18.30 3.29 13.60
CA LEU A 160 19.05 4.36 14.25
C LEU A 160 18.25 5.05 15.37
N ALA A 161 16.92 5.04 15.26
CA ALA A 161 15.99 5.54 16.27
C ALA A 161 14.64 4.82 16.11
N ASP A 162 13.94 4.64 17.23
CA ASP A 162 12.59 4.12 17.30
C ASP A 162 11.74 4.94 18.29
N GLU A 163 10.42 4.81 18.20
CA GLU A 163 9.45 5.30 19.16
C GLU A 163 8.59 4.11 19.58
N ASP A 164 8.66 3.73 20.85
CA ASP A 164 7.96 2.56 21.41
C ASP A 164 8.17 1.25 20.62
N GLY A 165 9.37 1.06 20.05
CA GLY A 165 9.71 -0.13 19.27
C GLY A 165 9.26 -0.13 17.81
N ASP A 166 8.77 1.01 17.32
CA ASP A 166 8.52 1.27 15.89
C ASP A 166 9.64 2.17 15.33
N PRO A 167 10.40 1.75 14.30
CA PRO A 167 11.51 2.55 13.78
C PRO A 167 11.06 3.93 13.30
N THR A 168 11.78 4.99 13.66
CA THR A 168 11.56 6.37 13.19
C THR A 168 12.73 6.90 12.38
N LYS A 169 13.90 6.26 12.49
CA LYS A 169 15.07 6.51 11.64
C LYS A 169 15.80 5.21 11.32
N VAL A 170 16.12 5.00 10.05
CA VAL A 170 16.82 3.81 9.56
C VAL A 170 17.99 4.19 8.66
N ARG A 171 19.06 3.39 8.71
CA ARG A 171 20.20 3.45 7.79
C ARG A 171 20.20 2.23 6.89
N MET A 172 20.32 2.49 5.60
CA MET A 172 20.38 1.49 4.54
C MET A 172 21.74 1.58 3.88
N THR A 173 22.49 0.48 3.91
CA THR A 173 23.80 0.36 3.26
C THR A 173 23.70 -0.61 2.10
N PHE A 174 24.01 -0.11 0.90
CA PHE A 174 23.94 -0.85 -0.35
C PHE A 174 25.33 -1.41 -0.72
N PRO A 175 25.42 -2.53 -1.46
CA PRO A 175 26.70 -3.08 -1.91
C PRO A 175 27.47 -2.18 -2.89
N HIS A 176 26.76 -1.27 -3.57
CA HIS A 176 27.30 -0.35 -4.58
C HIS A 176 26.84 1.08 -4.28
N SER A 177 27.50 2.06 -4.93
CA SER A 177 27.08 3.47 -4.85
C SER A 177 25.61 3.64 -5.23
N LEU A 178 24.89 4.55 -4.57
CA LEU A 178 23.50 4.86 -4.90
C LEU A 178 23.34 5.52 -6.29
N GLU A 179 24.44 5.95 -6.92
CA GLU A 179 24.47 6.46 -8.29
C GLU A 179 24.80 5.38 -9.33
N ASP A 180 25.07 4.15 -8.89
CA ASP A 180 25.32 3.03 -9.80
C ASP A 180 24.10 2.83 -10.72
N PRO A 181 24.30 2.76 -12.05
CA PRO A 181 23.20 2.64 -13.01
C PRO A 181 22.38 1.37 -12.81
N ARG A 182 22.83 0.39 -12.03
CA ARG A 182 22.01 -0.77 -11.65
C ARG A 182 20.77 -0.38 -10.85
N TYR A 183 20.81 0.70 -10.07
CA TYR A 183 19.69 1.09 -9.22
C TYR A 183 18.77 2.08 -9.92
N LEU A 184 17.47 1.86 -9.77
CA LEU A 184 16.44 2.84 -10.11
C LEU A 184 15.62 3.17 -8.86
N PHE A 185 15.78 4.38 -8.35
CA PHE A 185 15.04 4.86 -7.20
C PHE A 185 13.72 5.51 -7.65
N LEU A 186 12.60 5.07 -7.07
CA LEU A 186 11.25 5.55 -7.40
C LEU A 186 10.50 6.02 -6.16
N SER A 187 9.65 7.02 -6.29
CA SER A 187 8.68 7.40 -5.26
C SER A 187 7.26 7.37 -5.81
N SER A 188 6.29 6.96 -4.98
CA SER A 188 4.87 7.04 -5.33
C SER A 188 4.37 8.48 -5.18
N THR A 189 3.84 9.04 -6.27
CA THR A 189 3.31 10.41 -6.30
C THR A 189 1.88 10.43 -6.83
N PRO A 190 1.12 11.53 -6.69
CA PRO A 190 -0.20 11.67 -7.32
C PRO A 190 -0.19 11.53 -8.85
N LYS A 191 0.99 11.59 -9.48
CA LYS A 191 1.17 11.38 -10.93
C LYS A 191 1.69 9.98 -11.26
N GLY A 192 1.74 9.09 -10.28
CA GLY A 192 2.27 7.73 -10.40
C GLY A 192 3.69 7.62 -9.88
N LEU A 193 4.33 6.49 -10.20
CA LEU A 193 5.71 6.20 -9.85
C LEU A 193 6.64 7.09 -10.65
N ARG A 194 7.47 7.83 -9.92
CA ARG A 194 8.42 8.74 -10.52
C ARG A 194 9.83 8.46 -10.05
N LYS A 195 10.79 8.61 -10.96
CA LYS A 195 12.20 8.60 -10.63
C LYS A 195 12.47 9.63 -9.54
N TRP A 196 13.00 9.13 -8.44
CA TRP A 196 13.43 9.95 -7.33
C TRP A 196 14.92 10.21 -7.48
N ALA A 197 15.29 11.49 -7.49
CA ALA A 197 16.69 11.89 -7.56
C ALA A 197 17.34 11.66 -6.19
N VAL A 198 18.26 10.70 -6.14
CA VAL A 198 19.08 10.47 -4.94
C VAL A 198 19.85 11.75 -4.62
N PRO A 199 19.82 12.24 -3.36
CA PRO A 199 20.56 13.44 -2.99
C PRO A 199 22.07 13.20 -3.15
N ALA A 200 22.80 14.27 -3.43
CA ALA A 200 24.25 14.22 -3.39
C ALA A 200 24.76 13.87 -1.98
N VAL A 201 25.96 13.31 -1.89
CA VAL A 201 26.58 12.98 -0.59
C VAL A 201 26.65 14.23 0.30
N GLY A 202 26.23 14.09 1.56
CA GLY A 202 26.16 15.17 2.54
C GLY A 202 25.00 16.16 2.32
N LYS A 203 24.15 15.96 1.31
CA LYS A 203 22.97 16.80 1.07
C LYS A 203 21.69 16.11 1.54
N PRO A 204 20.71 16.88 2.04
CA PRO A 204 19.40 16.35 2.34
C PRO A 204 18.58 16.14 1.05
N GLY A 205 17.65 15.20 1.11
CA GLY A 205 16.59 15.01 0.15
C GLY A 205 15.25 14.84 0.87
N VAL A 206 14.15 14.95 0.13
CA VAL A 206 12.81 14.71 0.64
C VAL A 206 12.20 13.57 -0.14
N VAL A 207 11.67 12.58 0.58
CA VAL A 207 10.75 11.60 0.00
C VAL A 207 9.33 12.11 0.32
N PRO A 208 8.52 12.44 -0.70
CA PRO A 208 7.20 13.01 -0.49
C PRO A 208 6.27 12.02 0.22
N LEU A 209 5.12 12.47 0.70
CA LEU A 209 4.06 11.57 1.16
C LEU A 209 3.62 10.65 -0.01
N PRO A 210 3.54 9.32 0.18
CA PRO A 210 3.12 8.44 -0.90
C PRO A 210 1.65 8.70 -1.25
N ARG A 211 1.38 8.79 -2.54
CA ARG A 211 0.03 8.94 -3.08
C ARG A 211 -0.10 8.06 -4.30
N MET A 212 -1.29 7.51 -4.49
CA MET A 212 -1.68 6.94 -5.78
C MET A 212 -2.31 8.01 -6.66
N PRO A 213 -2.26 7.84 -8.00
CA PRO A 213 -3.03 8.66 -8.92
C PRO A 213 -4.53 8.60 -8.63
N VAL A 214 -5.18 9.75 -8.78
CA VAL A 214 -6.63 9.82 -8.89
C VAL A 214 -6.95 9.58 -10.36
N VAL A 215 -7.72 8.54 -10.65
CA VAL A 215 -8.16 8.19 -12.01
C VAL A 215 -9.65 8.52 -12.10
N GLU A 216 -10.01 9.53 -12.89
CA GLU A 216 -11.41 9.86 -13.11
C GLU A 216 -12.12 8.72 -13.87
N GLU A 217 -13.44 8.60 -13.68
CA GLU A 217 -14.24 7.64 -14.44
C GLU A 217 -14.22 7.98 -15.92
N GLY A 218 -13.52 7.17 -16.73
CA GLY A 218 -13.43 7.32 -18.18
C GLY A 218 -12.02 7.21 -18.76
N GLU A 219 -10.98 7.47 -17.96
CA GLU A 219 -9.58 7.48 -18.44
C GLU A 219 -8.92 6.09 -18.47
N SER A 220 -9.51 5.07 -17.84
CA SER A 220 -8.86 3.76 -17.69
C SER A 220 -8.99 2.84 -18.92
N ARG A 221 -9.31 3.38 -20.09
CA ARG A 221 -9.26 2.60 -21.33
C ARG A 221 -7.79 2.54 -21.73
N ILE A 222 -7.09 1.51 -21.24
CA ILE A 222 -5.85 1.08 -21.87
C ILE A 222 -6.27 0.69 -23.28
N ASP A 223 -5.97 1.55 -24.25
CA ASP A 223 -6.16 1.23 -25.67
C ASP A 223 -5.26 0.04 -25.99
N GLY A 224 -5.83 -1.16 -25.84
CA GLY A 224 -5.24 -2.40 -26.31
C GLY A 224 -5.58 -2.55 -27.78
N ASP A 225 -4.57 -2.34 -28.63
CA ASP A 225 -4.50 -2.93 -29.97
C ASP A 225 -4.08 -4.42 -29.88
#